data_AF-A0A8J3R3X0-F1
#
_entry.id   AF-A0A8J3R3X0-F1
#
_cell.length_a   1.000
_cell.length_b   1.000
_cell.length_c   1.000
_cell.angle_alpha   90.00
_cell.angle_beta   90.00
_cell.angle_gamma   90.00
#
_symmetry.space_group_name_H-M   'P 1'
#
loop_
_entity.id
_entity.type
_entity.pdbx_description
1 polymer ?
#
loop_
_entity_poly.entity_id
_entity_poly.type
_entity_poly.pdbx_seq_one_letter_code
_entity_poly.pdbx_strand_id
1 'polypeptide(L)'
;MSDMIYDFSGIDTISGTIAAFVSHMNDQLDQVDRTFKNLLAQGWEGQGASAFSGCSAKWHSSAGQMAQTLQQLSAKVGKAGADMAQADAAAAARF
;
A
#
# COMPACT_ATOMS: atom_id res chain seq x y z
N MET A 1 3.23 28.42 13.17
CA MET A 1 2.42 27.19 13.25
C MET A 1 1.86 26.83 11.87
N SER A 2 2.73 26.70 10.84
CA SER A 2 2.27 26.55 9.44
C SER A 2 2.95 25.39 8.70
N ASP A 3 4.05 24.89 9.22
CA ASP A 3 4.86 23.84 8.60
C ASP A 3 4.22 22.44 8.78
N MET A 4 3.59 22.24 9.94
CA MET A 4 3.09 20.95 10.38
C MET A 4 1.77 20.54 9.71
N ILE A 5 0.91 21.50 9.37
CA ILE A 5 -0.36 21.27 8.64
C ILE A 5 -0.09 20.87 7.18
N TYR A 6 0.98 21.40 6.58
CA TYR A 6 1.37 21.07 5.21
C TYR A 6 1.80 19.60 5.08
N ASP A 7 2.46 19.06 6.10
CA ASP A 7 2.92 17.66 6.13
C ASP A 7 1.74 16.67 6.19
N PHE A 8 0.66 16.98 6.93
CA PHE A 8 -0.52 16.08 7.02
C PHE A 8 -1.27 15.93 5.69
N SER A 9 -1.50 17.03 4.97
CA SER A 9 -2.13 16.97 3.64
C SER A 9 -1.24 16.21 2.63
N GLY A 10 0.08 16.32 2.78
CA GLY A 10 1.04 15.54 2.00
C GLY A 10 0.93 14.05 2.27
N ILE A 11 0.81 13.66 3.53
CA ILE A 11 0.76 12.24 3.92
C ILE A 11 -0.56 11.57 3.54
N ASP A 12 -1.71 12.24 3.64
CA ASP A 12 -2.98 11.69 3.15
C ASP A 12 -2.95 11.47 1.63
N THR A 13 -2.35 12.42 0.90
CA THR A 13 -2.15 12.32 -0.56
C THR A 13 -1.23 11.15 -0.92
N ILE A 14 -0.12 10.98 -0.19
CA ILE A 14 0.81 9.87 -0.37
C ILE A 14 0.11 8.54 -0.06
N SER A 15 -0.67 8.47 1.02
CA SER A 15 -1.42 7.27 1.40
C SER A 15 -2.41 6.85 0.31
N GLY A 16 -3.16 7.80 -0.26
CA GLY A 16 -4.07 7.55 -1.38
C GLY A 16 -3.34 7.09 -2.66
N THR A 17 -2.23 7.75 -2.99
CA THR A 17 -1.38 7.39 -4.15
C THR A 17 -0.85 5.97 -4.02
N ILE A 18 -0.39 5.62 -2.83
CA ILE A 18 0.12 4.30 -2.52
C ILE A 18 -0.97 3.23 -2.57
N ALA A 19 -2.15 3.50 -2.03
CA ALA A 19 -3.27 2.56 -2.11
C ALA A 19 -3.67 2.30 -3.57
N ALA A 20 -3.70 3.34 -4.41
CA ALA A 20 -3.94 3.21 -5.84
C ALA A 20 -2.84 2.39 -6.54
N PHE A 21 -1.56 2.64 -6.20
CA PHE A 21 -0.43 1.89 -6.74
C PHE A 21 -0.50 0.41 -6.37
N VAL A 22 -0.80 0.07 -5.11
CA VAL A 22 -1.00 -1.31 -4.65
C VAL A 22 -2.15 -1.97 -5.40
N SER A 23 -3.29 -1.29 -5.56
CA SER A 23 -4.44 -1.83 -6.29
C SER A 23 -4.08 -2.14 -7.74
N HIS A 24 -3.46 -1.18 -8.44
CA HIS A 24 -3.03 -1.35 -9.82
C HIS A 24 -2.01 -2.49 -9.97
N MET A 25 -1.07 -2.63 -9.03
CA MET A 25 -0.14 -3.76 -9.02
C MET A 25 -0.84 -5.11 -8.85
N ASN A 26 -1.84 -5.20 -7.97
CA ASN A 26 -2.61 -6.43 -7.79
C ASN A 26 -3.38 -6.81 -9.06
N ASP A 27 -3.98 -5.83 -9.73
CA ASP A 27 -4.68 -6.06 -11.00
C ASP A 27 -3.74 -6.62 -12.08
N GLN A 28 -2.52 -6.07 -12.17
CA GLN A 28 -1.50 -6.55 -13.10
C GLN A 28 -1.07 -7.99 -12.78
N LEU A 29 -0.89 -8.33 -11.50
CA LEU A 29 -0.58 -9.71 -11.11
C LEU A 29 -1.70 -10.66 -11.44
N ASP A 30 -2.94 -10.30 -11.13
CA ASP A 30 -4.10 -11.14 -11.43
C ASP A 30 -4.21 -11.41 -12.93
N GLN A 31 -3.79 -10.45 -13.76
CA GLN A 31 -3.72 -10.63 -15.21
C GLN A 31 -2.59 -11.61 -15.61
N VAL A 32 -1.40 -11.48 -15.01
CA VAL A 32 -0.27 -12.38 -15.28
C VAL A 32 -0.58 -13.79 -14.79
N ASP A 33 -1.15 -13.95 -13.60
CA ASP A 33 -1.59 -15.23 -13.04
C ASP A 33 -2.64 -15.89 -13.92
N ARG A 34 -3.62 -15.13 -14.43
CA ARG A 34 -4.61 -15.64 -15.38
C ARG A 34 -3.95 -16.13 -16.67
N THR A 35 -2.98 -15.39 -17.20
CA THR A 35 -2.24 -15.77 -18.40
C THR A 35 -1.46 -17.05 -18.17
N PHE A 36 -0.75 -17.15 -17.05
CA PHE A 36 0.03 -18.33 -16.69
C PHE A 36 -0.84 -19.55 -16.44
N LYS A 37 -1.94 -19.41 -15.70
CA LYS A 37 -2.91 -20.51 -15.49
C LYS A 37 -3.44 -21.05 -16.82
N ASN A 38 -3.69 -20.17 -17.78
CA ASN A 38 -4.11 -20.58 -19.12
C ASN A 38 -3.00 -21.36 -19.86
N LEU A 39 -1.75 -20.87 -19.83
CA LEU A 39 -0.62 -21.60 -20.41
C LEU A 39 -0.43 -22.99 -19.78
N LEU A 40 -0.49 -23.08 -18.45
CA LEU A 40 -0.41 -24.37 -17.73
C LEU A 40 -1.54 -25.32 -18.16
N ALA A 41 -2.77 -24.81 -18.30
CA ALA A 41 -3.91 -25.60 -18.77
C ALA A 41 -3.74 -26.09 -20.22
N GLN A 42 -2.93 -25.40 -21.03
CA GLN A 42 -2.57 -25.82 -22.40
C GLN A 42 -1.38 -26.80 -22.44
N GLY A 43 -0.94 -27.33 -21.29
CA GLY A 43 0.14 -28.31 -21.21
C GLY A 43 1.53 -27.68 -21.14
N TRP A 44 1.62 -26.40 -20.78
CA TRP A 44 2.91 -25.80 -20.48
C TRP A 44 3.42 -26.31 -19.12
N GLU A 45 4.53 -27.04 -19.14
CA GLU A 45 5.12 -27.68 -17.96
C GLU A 45 6.65 -27.45 -17.92
N GLY A 46 7.28 -27.84 -16.82
CA GLY A 46 8.74 -27.79 -16.63
C GLY A 46 9.24 -26.65 -15.73
N GLN A 47 10.56 -26.42 -15.71
CA GLN A 47 11.20 -25.51 -14.75
C GLN A 47 10.67 -24.06 -14.81
N GLY A 48 10.26 -23.58 -15.99
CA GLY A 48 9.69 -22.24 -16.16
C GLY A 48 8.35 -22.05 -15.43
N ALA A 49 7.49 -23.07 -15.46
CA ALA A 49 6.21 -23.08 -14.73
C ALA A 49 6.43 -23.03 -13.21
N SER A 50 7.36 -23.85 -12.69
CA SER A 50 7.69 -23.87 -11.26
C SER A 50 8.33 -22.56 -10.78
N ALA A 51 9.23 -21.98 -11.59
CA ALA A 51 9.88 -20.71 -11.27
C ALA A 51 8.86 -19.56 -11.18
N PHE A 52 7.89 -19.52 -12.09
CA PHE A 52 6.84 -18.52 -12.04
C PHE A 52 5.95 -18.65 -10.81
N SER A 53 5.50 -19.86 -10.48
CA SER A 53 4.68 -20.09 -9.28
C SER A 53 5.36 -19.53 -8.02
N GLY A 54 6.66 -19.80 -7.85
CA GLY A 54 7.45 -19.23 -6.75
C GLY A 54 7.57 -17.70 -6.81
N CYS A 55 7.75 -17.13 -8.01
CA CYS A 55 7.82 -15.68 -8.20
C CYS A 55 6.49 -14.98 -7.90
N SER A 56 5.37 -15.53 -8.39
CA SER A 56 4.01 -15.02 -8.14
C SER A 56 3.68 -15.06 -6.64
N ALA A 57 3.98 -16.18 -5.96
CA ALA A 57 3.75 -16.30 -4.51
C ALA A 57 4.56 -15.28 -3.71
N LYS A 58 5.85 -15.12 -4.03
CA LYS A 58 6.72 -14.13 -3.37
C LYS A 58 6.20 -12.72 -3.58
N TRP A 59 5.81 -12.40 -4.83
CA TRP A 59 5.31 -11.09 -5.15
C TRP A 59 4.01 -10.77 -4.40
N HIS A 60 3.02 -11.66 -4.41
CA HIS A 60 1.76 -11.46 -3.66
C HIS A 60 2.02 -11.23 -2.17
N SER A 61 2.96 -11.97 -1.58
CA SER A 61 3.36 -11.77 -0.19
C SER A 61 3.96 -10.38 0.06
N SER A 62 4.90 -9.94 -0.78
CA SER A 62 5.51 -8.61 -0.68
C SER A 62 4.52 -7.47 -0.90
N ALA A 63 3.59 -7.62 -1.86
CA ALA A 63 2.53 -6.65 -2.11
C ALA A 63 1.58 -6.52 -0.92
N GLY A 64 1.19 -7.63 -0.30
CA GLY A 64 0.38 -7.64 0.92
C GLY A 64 1.09 -6.95 2.10
N GLN A 65 2.37 -7.25 2.31
CA GLN A 65 3.17 -6.59 3.35
C GLN A 65 3.30 -5.07 3.12
N MET A 66 3.48 -4.66 1.86
CA MET A 66 3.54 -3.25 1.49
C MET A 66 2.21 -2.55 1.80
N ALA A 67 1.09 -3.13 1.39
CA ALA A 67 -0.24 -2.60 1.68
C ALA A 67 -0.47 -2.43 3.19
N GLN A 68 -0.12 -3.46 3.98
CA GLN A 68 -0.30 -3.45 5.43
C GLN A 68 0.58 -2.39 6.11
N THR A 69 1.83 -2.24 5.69
CA THR A 69 2.75 -1.22 6.22
C THR A 69 2.21 0.19 5.98
N LEU A 70 1.57 0.40 4.83
CA LEU A 70 1.09 1.71 4.42
C LEU A 70 -0.23 2.08 5.08
N GLN A 71 -1.11 1.09 5.30
CA GLN A 71 -2.25 1.25 6.19
C GLN A 71 -1.83 1.63 7.61
N GLN A 72 -0.79 0.99 8.15
CA GLN A 72 -0.27 1.33 9.48
C GLN A 72 0.32 2.74 9.52
N LEU A 73 1.04 3.15 8.47
CA LEU A 73 1.58 4.50 8.36
C LEU A 73 0.47 5.55 8.35
N SER A 74 -0.54 5.36 7.49
CA SER A 74 -1.70 6.24 7.40
C SER A 74 -2.44 6.36 8.74
N ALA A 75 -2.68 5.25 9.43
CA ALA A 75 -3.31 5.26 10.75
C ALA A 75 -2.49 6.03 11.80
N LYS A 76 -1.17 5.84 11.83
CA LYS A 76 -0.26 6.55 12.74
C LYS A 76 -0.27 8.06 12.46
N VAL A 77 -0.30 8.44 11.20
CA VAL A 77 -0.27 9.84 10.79
C VAL A 77 -1.60 10.54 11.09
N GLY A 78 -2.72 9.89 10.78
CA GLY A 78 -4.04 10.42 11.15
C GLY A 78 -4.17 10.63 12.66
N LYS A 79 -3.65 9.68 13.46
CA LYS A 79 -3.57 9.84 14.91
C LYS A 79 -2.69 11.03 15.33
N ALA A 80 -1.50 11.17 14.75
CA ALA A 80 -0.61 12.28 15.06
C ALA A 80 -1.27 13.63 14.75
N GLY A 81 -2.02 13.73 13.65
CA GLY A 81 -2.77 14.95 13.28
C GLY A 81 -3.85 15.30 14.30
N ALA A 82 -4.63 14.31 14.75
CA ALA A 82 -5.65 14.52 15.77
C ALA A 82 -5.06 14.97 17.12
N ASP A 83 -4.01 14.28 17.58
CA ASP A 83 -3.34 14.59 18.84
C ASP A 83 -2.77 16.02 18.83
N MET A 84 -2.25 16.46 17.68
CA MET A 84 -1.64 17.77 17.53
C MET A 84 -2.67 18.89 17.38
N ALA A 85 -3.76 18.69 16.64
CA ALA A 85 -4.86 19.64 16.58
C ALA A 85 -5.46 19.88 17.97
N GLN A 86 -5.55 18.82 18.78
CA GLN A 86 -5.98 18.92 20.17
C GLN A 86 -4.97 19.72 21.02
N ALA A 87 -3.67 19.51 20.83
CA ALA A 87 -2.63 20.25 21.53
C ALA A 87 -2.64 21.75 21.17
N ASP A 88 -2.78 22.08 19.89
CA ASP A 88 -2.89 23.46 19.41
C ASP A 88 -4.15 24.15 19.94
N ALA A 89 -5.31 23.47 19.92
CA ALA A 89 -6.54 24.00 20.49
C ALA A 89 -6.42 24.27 22.00
N ALA A 90 -5.77 23.36 22.74
CA ALA A 90 -5.52 23.52 24.17
C ALA A 90 -4.52 24.65 24.47
N ALA A 91 -3.51 24.84 23.61
CA ALA A 91 -2.56 25.94 23.71
C ALA A 91 -3.22 27.28 23.38
N ALA A 92 -4.05 27.34 22.33
CA ALA A 92 -4.79 28.53 21.96
C ALA A 92 -5.82 28.94 23.03
N ALA A 93 -6.47 27.99 23.71
CA ALA A 93 -7.40 28.29 24.80
C ALA A 93 -6.73 28.82 26.09
N ARG A 94 -5.38 28.75 26.17
CA ARG A 94 -4.59 29.23 27.32
C ARG A 94 -4.10 30.67 27.15
N PHE A 95 -4.22 31.25 25.96
CA PHE A 95 -3.87 32.63 25.65
C PHE A 95 -5.13 33.42 25.27
#